data_AF-A0A0Q6Q303-F1
#
_entry.id   AF-A0A0Q6Q303-F1
#
_cell.length_a   1.000
_cell.length_b   1.000
_cell.length_c   1.000
_cell.angle_alpha   90.00
_cell.angle_beta   90.00
_cell.angle_gamma   90.00
#
_symmetry.space_group_name_H-M   'P 1'
#
loop_
_entity.id
_entity.type
_entity.pdbx_description
1 polymer ?
#
loop_
_entity_poly.entity_id
_entity_poly.type
_entity_poly.pdbx_seq_one_letter_code
_entity_poly.pdbx_strand_id
1 'polypeptide(L)'
;MAVNKQALVAAVAKFRADTPTAVKFADSDLTKSAITRRRHTGVMAARGELRKHLPAEPEAPKVDRSTVIAGLTPATADAVAVQARELAIVQKLLDSGRVLKEVVRGASPERLAAIAANAEVFPEVLRSDDPASVVRGIHERVFDALAESGHPQAVIARDAQAQFDEQAARREVIADTIEGRETGGGLTALFSADPEGFEALMAANTEPVVNADTVEAVRKLDRTFGIDTGA
;
A
#
# COMPACT_ATOMS: atom_id res chain seq x y z
N MET A 1 13.46 10.43 -0.84
CA MET A 1 13.84 10.77 0.55
C MET A 1 13.24 9.70 1.45
N ALA A 2 14.04 9.08 2.31
CA ALA A 2 13.50 8.12 3.28
C ALA A 2 12.58 8.86 4.26
N VAL A 3 11.32 8.45 4.34
CA VAL A 3 10.38 8.99 5.33
C VAL A 3 10.86 8.54 6.71
N ASN A 4 11.03 9.47 7.64
CA ASN A 4 11.49 9.16 9.00
C ASN A 4 10.35 8.47 9.77
N LYS A 5 10.40 7.12 9.83
CA LYS A 5 9.40 6.27 10.49
C LYS A 5 9.12 6.71 11.93
N GLN A 6 10.17 7.05 12.68
CA GLN A 6 10.06 7.49 14.07
C GLN A 6 9.37 8.85 14.20
N ALA A 7 9.61 9.77 13.26
CA ALA A 7 8.96 11.08 13.27
C ALA A 7 7.44 10.96 13.06
N LEU A 8 6.99 10.03 12.19
CA LEU A 8 5.56 9.76 12.00
C LEU A 8 4.91 9.21 13.27
N VAL A 9 5.52 8.18 13.86
CA VAL A 9 5.01 7.55 15.10
C VAL A 9 4.91 8.59 16.23
N ALA A 10 5.95 9.41 16.41
CA ALA A 10 5.94 10.49 17.40
C ALA A 10 4.87 11.55 17.12
N ALA A 11 4.65 11.92 15.85
CA ALA A 11 3.62 12.87 15.46
C ALA A 11 2.20 12.34 15.72
N VAL A 12 1.93 11.08 15.39
CA VAL A 12 0.65 10.43 15.67
C VAL A 12 0.41 10.31 17.17
N ALA A 13 1.42 9.91 17.95
CA ALA A 13 1.32 9.84 19.41
C ALA A 13 1.05 11.22 20.02
N LYS A 14 1.77 12.27 19.56
CA LYS A 14 1.55 13.65 19.98
C LYS A 14 0.14 14.14 19.64
N PHE A 15 -0.35 13.87 18.43
CA PHE A 15 -1.72 14.21 18.04
C PHE A 15 -2.76 13.55 18.96
N ARG A 16 -2.56 12.27 19.28
CA ARG A 16 -3.45 11.52 20.17
C ARG A 16 -3.41 12.01 21.62
N ALA A 17 -2.30 12.59 22.08
CA ALA A 17 -2.20 13.22 23.40
C ALA A 17 -2.76 14.65 23.44
N ASP A 18 -2.48 15.46 22.41
CA ASP A 18 -2.89 16.86 22.33
C ASP A 18 -4.40 16.99 22.11
N THR A 19 -5.02 16.09 21.34
CA THR A 19 -6.45 16.18 20.99
C THR A 19 -7.39 16.06 22.20
N PRO A 20 -7.28 15.04 23.08
CA PRO A 20 -8.06 14.99 24.33
C PRO A 20 -7.83 16.19 25.23
N THR A 21 -6.59 16.68 25.32
CA THR A 21 -6.23 17.86 26.12
C THR A 21 -6.95 19.11 25.59
N ALA A 22 -6.96 19.30 24.27
CA ALA A 22 -7.67 20.40 23.63
C ALA A 22 -9.19 20.32 23.86
N VAL A 23 -9.79 19.13 23.75
CA VAL A 23 -11.24 18.93 23.96
C VAL A 23 -11.64 19.16 25.41
N LYS A 24 -10.82 18.72 26.37
CA LYS A 24 -11.06 18.86 27.81
C LYS A 24 -10.74 20.27 28.35
N PHE A 25 -10.23 21.18 27.52
CA PHE A 25 -9.90 22.55 27.93
C PHE A 25 -11.09 23.23 28.63
N ALA A 26 -10.83 23.77 29.81
CA ALA A 26 -11.78 24.51 30.63
C ALA A 26 -11.05 25.66 31.32
N ASP A 27 -11.74 26.78 31.47
CA ASP A 27 -11.23 28.00 32.10
C ASP A 27 -12.42 28.71 32.73
N SER A 28 -12.36 28.99 34.03
CA SER A 28 -13.44 29.64 34.78
C SER A 28 -13.66 31.09 34.38
N ASP A 29 -12.65 31.72 33.79
CA ASP A 29 -12.64 33.14 33.47
C ASP A 29 -13.17 33.39 32.05
N LEU A 30 -13.41 32.33 31.27
CA LEU A 30 -13.89 32.40 29.91
C LEU A 30 -15.38 32.05 29.78
N THR A 31 -16.05 32.70 28.82
CA THR A 31 -17.41 32.34 28.43
C THR A 31 -17.45 30.98 27.73
N LYS A 32 -18.62 30.32 27.73
CA LYS A 32 -18.81 29.03 27.04
C LYS A 32 -18.44 29.07 25.54
N SER A 33 -18.72 30.19 24.87
CA SER A 33 -18.36 30.38 23.45
C SER A 33 -16.85 30.56 23.26
N ALA A 34 -16.17 31.28 24.17
CA ALA A 34 -14.71 31.42 24.17
C ALA A 34 -14.01 30.07 24.43
N ILE A 35 -14.52 29.28 25.39
CA ILE A 35 -14.04 27.92 25.65
C ILE A 35 -14.20 27.06 24.40
N THR A 36 -15.38 27.08 23.76
CA THR A 36 -15.67 26.29 22.55
C THR A 36 -14.73 26.65 21.40
N ARG A 37 -14.48 27.94 21.17
CA ARG A 37 -13.48 28.40 20.19
C ARG A 37 -12.07 27.94 20.54
N ARG A 38 -11.67 28.03 21.81
CA ARG A 38 -10.32 27.63 22.24
C ARG A 38 -10.09 26.13 22.07
N ARG A 39 -11.09 25.30 22.39
CA ARG A 39 -11.09 23.84 22.13
C ARG A 39 -10.88 23.57 20.64
N HIS A 40 -11.69 24.19 19.78
CA HIS A 40 -11.57 24.04 18.34
C HIS A 40 -10.20 24.49 17.79
N THR A 41 -9.67 25.63 18.25
CA THR A 41 -8.32 26.08 17.89
C THR A 41 -7.25 25.07 18.30
N GLY A 42 -7.37 24.46 19.49
CA GLY A 42 -6.45 23.42 19.95
C GLY A 42 -6.49 22.17 19.06
N VAL A 43 -7.68 21.70 18.69
CA VAL A 43 -7.86 20.56 17.78
C VAL A 43 -7.27 20.87 16.39
N MET A 44 -7.51 22.06 15.86
CA MET A 44 -6.94 22.48 14.57
C MET A 44 -5.42 22.61 14.62
N ALA A 45 -4.86 23.08 15.74
CA ALA A 45 -3.42 23.12 15.94
C ALA A 45 -2.83 21.70 15.95
N ALA A 46 -3.43 20.76 16.68
CA ALA A 46 -3.01 19.35 16.68
C ALA A 46 -3.07 18.73 15.26
N ARG A 47 -4.18 18.94 14.54
CA ARG A 47 -4.31 18.50 13.13
C ARG A 47 -3.25 19.14 12.24
N GLY A 48 -3.00 20.44 12.41
CA GLY A 48 -1.99 21.19 11.67
C GLY A 48 -0.59 20.65 11.91
N GLU A 49 -0.22 20.35 13.16
CA GLU A 49 1.06 19.72 13.48
C GLU A 49 1.19 18.33 12.85
N LEU A 50 0.17 17.47 12.96
CA LEU A 50 0.20 16.14 12.33
C LEU A 50 0.33 16.23 10.79
N ARG A 51 -0.35 17.19 10.16
CA ARG A 51 -0.28 17.41 8.70
C ARG A 51 1.12 17.81 8.22
N LYS A 52 1.95 18.45 9.04
CA LYS A 52 3.34 18.76 8.67
C LYS A 52 4.19 17.51 8.46
N HIS A 53 3.75 16.38 8.99
CA HIS A 53 4.39 15.08 8.82
C HIS A 53 3.80 14.25 7.68
N LEU A 54 2.84 14.79 6.91
CA LEU A 54 2.31 14.11 5.73
C LEU A 54 3.44 13.93 4.71
N PRO A 55 3.79 12.69 4.33
CA PRO A 55 4.73 12.45 3.24
C PRO A 55 4.28 13.15 1.97
N ALA A 56 5.20 13.48 1.07
CA ALA A 56 4.83 13.91 -0.28
C ALA A 56 3.93 12.87 -0.95
N GLU A 57 3.09 13.30 -1.90
CA GLU A 57 2.29 12.35 -2.66
C GLU A 57 3.23 11.42 -3.44
N PRO A 58 3.11 10.10 -3.26
CA PRO A 58 4.01 9.17 -3.92
C PRO A 58 3.75 9.21 -5.42
N GLU A 59 4.81 9.37 -6.20
CA GLU A 59 4.72 9.24 -7.65
C GLU A 59 4.56 7.78 -8.01
N ALA A 60 3.62 7.47 -8.92
CA ALA A 60 3.45 6.12 -9.42
C ALA A 60 4.77 5.58 -9.99
N PRO A 61 5.11 4.29 -9.73
CA PRO A 61 6.33 3.70 -10.27
C PRO A 61 6.42 3.85 -11.79
N LYS A 62 7.55 4.35 -12.29
CA LYS A 62 7.81 4.47 -13.74
C LYS A 62 7.97 3.11 -14.42
N VAL A 63 8.36 2.10 -13.65
CA VAL A 63 8.44 0.71 -14.08
C VAL A 63 7.53 -0.08 -13.16
N ASP A 64 6.52 -0.69 -13.74
CA ASP A 64 5.54 -1.52 -13.05
C ASP A 64 5.53 -2.94 -13.60
N ARG A 65 4.73 -3.81 -13.00
CA ARG A 65 4.60 -5.22 -13.41
C ARG A 65 4.24 -5.35 -14.89
N SER A 66 3.29 -4.57 -15.39
CA SER A 66 2.88 -4.58 -16.80
C SER A 66 4.02 -4.22 -17.74
N THR A 67 4.81 -3.21 -17.38
CA THR A 67 5.96 -2.74 -18.17
C THR A 67 7.05 -3.81 -18.23
N VAL A 68 7.32 -4.49 -17.11
CA VAL A 68 8.28 -5.60 -17.08
C VAL A 68 7.82 -6.76 -17.94
N ILE A 69 6.56 -7.18 -17.83
CA ILE A 69 6.01 -8.29 -18.62
C ILE A 69 6.00 -7.95 -20.12
N ALA A 70 5.56 -6.74 -20.49
CA ALA A 70 5.58 -6.29 -21.89
C ALA A 70 7.01 -6.28 -22.46
N GLY A 71 8.00 -5.92 -21.64
CA GLY A 71 9.42 -5.92 -21.99
C GLY A 71 10.04 -7.30 -22.23
N LEU A 72 9.35 -8.40 -21.88
CA LEU A 72 9.80 -9.78 -22.16
C LEU A 72 9.57 -10.19 -23.62
N THR A 73 8.87 -9.37 -24.41
CA THR A 73 8.62 -9.62 -25.83
C THR A 73 9.95 -9.65 -26.60
N PRO A 74 10.22 -10.70 -27.41
CA PRO A 74 11.50 -10.84 -28.09
C PRO A 74 11.63 -9.79 -29.20
N ALA A 75 12.73 -9.04 -29.21
CA ALA A 75 13.01 -8.01 -30.22
C ALA A 75 13.88 -8.50 -31.39
N THR A 76 14.43 -9.71 -31.31
CA THR A 76 15.37 -10.26 -32.31
C THR A 76 14.99 -11.69 -32.71
N ALA A 77 15.40 -12.10 -33.92
CA ALA A 77 15.16 -13.47 -34.40
C ALA A 77 15.77 -14.54 -33.49
N ASP A 78 16.96 -14.29 -32.94
CA ASP A 78 17.61 -15.19 -31.98
C ASP A 78 16.79 -15.31 -30.69
N ALA A 79 16.25 -14.20 -30.18
CA ALA A 79 15.39 -14.21 -29.00
C ALA A 79 14.09 -14.98 -29.27
N VAL A 80 13.50 -14.85 -30.47
CA VAL A 80 12.33 -15.65 -30.89
C VAL A 80 12.67 -17.14 -30.91
N ALA A 81 13.84 -17.53 -31.45
CA ALA A 81 14.27 -18.92 -31.50
C ALA A 81 14.47 -19.51 -30.08
N VAL A 82 15.09 -18.74 -29.18
CA VAL A 82 15.24 -19.13 -27.77
C VAL A 82 13.88 -19.31 -27.10
N GLN A 83 12.96 -18.35 -27.27
CA GLN A 83 11.61 -18.45 -26.71
C GLN A 83 10.83 -19.64 -27.25
N ALA A 84 10.90 -19.92 -28.55
CA ALA A 84 10.24 -21.08 -29.15
C ALA A 84 10.77 -22.41 -28.56
N ARG A 85 12.10 -22.50 -28.35
CA ARG A 85 12.72 -23.66 -27.69
C ARG A 85 12.25 -23.81 -26.25
N GLU A 86 12.23 -22.73 -25.48
CA GLU A 86 11.77 -22.78 -24.08
C GLU A 86 10.28 -23.10 -23.97
N LEU A 87 9.44 -22.58 -24.87
CA LEU A 87 8.03 -22.93 -24.93
C LEU A 87 7.84 -24.44 -25.20
N ALA A 88 8.63 -25.02 -26.10
CA ALA A 88 8.59 -26.46 -26.34
C ALA A 88 8.99 -27.29 -25.10
N ILE A 89 9.91 -26.78 -24.27
CA ILE A 89 10.26 -27.40 -22.98
C ILE A 89 9.09 -27.26 -22.00
N VAL A 90 8.48 -26.08 -21.90
CA VAL A 90 7.31 -25.84 -21.05
C VAL A 90 6.19 -26.81 -21.41
N GLN A 91 5.86 -26.94 -22.70
CA GLN A 91 4.81 -27.86 -23.15
C GLN A 91 5.11 -29.30 -22.73
N LYS A 92 6.35 -29.79 -22.93
CA LYS A 92 6.75 -31.14 -22.49
C LYS A 92 6.63 -31.33 -20.98
N LEU A 93 6.91 -30.30 -20.17
CA LEU A 93 6.75 -30.38 -18.73
C LEU A 93 5.25 -30.44 -18.34
N LEU A 94 4.40 -29.66 -19.00
CA LEU A 94 2.96 -29.72 -18.79
C LEU A 94 2.37 -31.07 -19.21
N ASP A 95 2.79 -31.61 -20.37
CA ASP A 95 2.37 -32.92 -20.87
C ASP A 95 2.82 -34.07 -19.96
N SER A 96 3.93 -33.89 -19.22
CA SER A 96 4.39 -34.84 -18.20
C SER A 96 3.56 -34.83 -16.90
N GLY A 97 2.54 -33.97 -16.83
CA GLY A 97 1.62 -33.85 -15.69
C GLY A 97 2.03 -32.80 -14.66
N ARG A 98 3.08 -32.00 -14.90
CA ARG A 98 3.40 -30.86 -14.03
C ARG A 98 2.40 -29.73 -14.22
N VAL A 99 2.05 -29.05 -13.15
CA VAL A 99 1.18 -27.87 -13.22
C VAL A 99 1.99 -26.61 -13.53
N LEU A 100 1.40 -25.62 -14.19
CA LEU A 100 2.11 -24.42 -14.64
C LEU A 100 2.80 -23.68 -13.49
N LYS A 101 2.16 -23.63 -12.30
CA LYS A 101 2.76 -23.07 -11.08
C LYS A 101 4.11 -23.70 -10.72
N GLU A 102 4.26 -25.01 -10.90
CA GLU A 102 5.52 -25.71 -10.65
C GLU A 102 6.56 -25.49 -11.74
N VAL A 103 6.12 -25.27 -12.98
CA VAL A 103 7.00 -24.96 -14.10
C VAL A 103 7.59 -23.56 -13.97
N VAL A 104 6.79 -22.59 -13.50
CA VAL A 104 7.25 -21.23 -13.21
C VAL A 104 8.27 -21.22 -12.06
N ARG A 105 8.04 -22.02 -11.02
CA ARG A 105 8.93 -22.11 -9.86
C ARG A 105 10.30 -22.68 -10.27
N GLY A 106 11.32 -21.82 -10.29
CA GLY A 106 12.69 -22.18 -10.66
C GLY A 106 12.95 -22.24 -12.17
N ALA A 107 12.06 -21.67 -12.98
CA ALA A 107 12.32 -21.45 -14.40
C ALA A 107 13.45 -20.42 -14.62
N SER A 108 14.19 -20.55 -15.72
CA SER A 108 15.13 -19.51 -16.13
C SER A 108 14.37 -18.27 -16.64
N PRO A 109 15.00 -17.08 -16.69
CA PRO A 109 14.38 -15.88 -17.23
C PRO A 109 13.82 -16.05 -18.64
N GLU A 110 14.51 -16.80 -19.50
CA GLU A 110 14.07 -17.07 -20.88
C GLU A 110 12.81 -17.94 -20.91
N ARG A 111 12.72 -18.92 -20.00
CA ARG A 111 11.53 -19.76 -19.86
C ARG A 111 10.36 -18.98 -19.30
N LEU A 112 10.60 -18.11 -18.33
CA LEU A 112 9.60 -17.20 -17.78
C LEU A 112 9.07 -16.24 -18.85
N ALA A 113 9.95 -15.71 -19.71
CA ALA A 113 9.56 -14.89 -20.86
C ALA A 113 8.70 -15.66 -21.86
N ALA A 114 9.08 -16.91 -22.19
CA ALA A 114 8.28 -17.76 -23.07
C ALA A 114 6.89 -18.07 -22.49
N ILE A 115 6.79 -18.29 -21.17
CA ILE A 115 5.52 -18.48 -20.46
C ILE A 115 4.67 -17.22 -20.54
N ALA A 116 5.21 -16.04 -20.22
CA ALA A 116 4.47 -14.79 -20.26
C ALA A 116 3.94 -14.45 -21.67
N ALA A 117 4.78 -14.63 -22.70
CA ALA A 117 4.44 -14.34 -24.08
C ALA A 117 3.36 -15.27 -24.66
N ASN A 118 3.21 -16.47 -24.08
CA ASN A 118 2.26 -17.49 -24.54
C ASN A 118 1.18 -17.80 -23.48
N ALA A 119 0.96 -16.88 -22.53
CA ALA A 119 0.04 -17.10 -21.42
C ALA A 119 -1.38 -17.46 -21.92
N GLU A 120 -1.85 -16.80 -22.98
CA GLU A 120 -3.21 -16.95 -23.52
C GLU A 120 -3.51 -18.34 -24.10
N VAL A 121 -2.48 -19.08 -24.52
CA VAL A 121 -2.66 -20.38 -25.19
C VAL A 121 -2.50 -21.57 -24.25
N PHE A 122 -2.28 -21.34 -22.95
CA PHE A 122 -2.17 -22.45 -22.00
C PHE A 122 -3.53 -23.12 -21.74
N PRO A 123 -3.54 -24.45 -21.50
CA PRO A 123 -4.80 -25.19 -21.32
C PRO A 123 -5.68 -24.71 -20.16
N GLU A 124 -5.09 -24.11 -19.12
CA GLU A 124 -5.85 -23.54 -17.99
C GLU A 124 -6.56 -22.23 -18.35
N VAL A 125 -6.01 -21.45 -19.28
CA VAL A 125 -6.64 -20.22 -19.79
C VAL A 125 -7.76 -20.55 -20.77
N LEU A 126 -7.50 -21.47 -21.71
CA LEU A 126 -8.46 -21.86 -22.74
C LEU A 126 -9.72 -22.55 -22.19
N ARG A 127 -9.63 -23.13 -20.98
CA ARG A 127 -10.75 -23.81 -20.30
C ARG A 127 -11.43 -22.96 -19.23
N SER A 128 -10.95 -21.74 -18.99
CA SER A 128 -11.50 -20.84 -17.97
C SER A 128 -12.69 -20.06 -18.52
N ASP A 129 -13.70 -19.85 -17.67
CA ASP A 129 -14.81 -18.92 -17.96
C ASP A 129 -14.37 -17.44 -17.87
N ASP A 130 -13.21 -17.17 -17.25
CA ASP A 130 -12.54 -15.87 -17.20
C ASP A 130 -11.06 -16.02 -17.60
N PRO A 131 -10.76 -16.06 -18.92
CA PRO A 131 -9.39 -16.19 -19.42
C PRO A 131 -8.48 -15.03 -18.99
N ALA A 132 -9.03 -13.81 -18.93
CA ALA A 132 -8.26 -12.59 -18.64
C ALA A 132 -7.71 -12.61 -17.20
N SER A 133 -8.52 -13.05 -16.22
CA SER A 133 -8.04 -13.17 -14.84
C SER A 133 -6.98 -14.27 -14.68
N VAL A 134 -7.10 -15.39 -15.42
CA VAL A 134 -6.08 -16.44 -15.40
C VAL A 134 -4.76 -15.96 -16.00
N VAL A 135 -4.80 -15.27 -17.16
CA VAL A 135 -3.61 -14.67 -17.78
C VAL A 135 -2.92 -13.69 -16.83
N ARG A 136 -3.70 -12.81 -16.17
CA ARG A 136 -3.17 -11.90 -15.16
C ARG A 136 -2.48 -12.67 -14.02
N GLY A 137 -3.09 -13.73 -13.51
CA GLY A 137 -2.49 -14.57 -12.48
C GLY A 137 -1.20 -15.30 -12.93
N ILE A 138 -1.09 -15.65 -14.22
CA ILE A 138 0.14 -16.19 -14.80
C ILE A 138 1.22 -15.11 -14.84
N HIS A 139 0.89 -13.92 -15.34
CA HIS A 139 1.81 -12.77 -15.40
C HIS A 139 2.30 -12.35 -14.02
N GLU A 140 1.44 -12.37 -13.00
CA GLU A 140 1.82 -12.13 -11.60
C GLU A 140 2.87 -13.13 -11.12
N ARG A 141 2.63 -14.43 -11.30
CA ARG A 141 3.59 -15.47 -10.90
C ARG A 141 4.91 -15.39 -11.66
N VAL A 142 4.86 -15.06 -12.95
CA VAL A 142 6.07 -14.88 -13.76
C VAL A 142 6.89 -13.69 -13.25
N PHE A 143 6.23 -12.56 -12.99
CA PHE A 143 6.90 -11.39 -12.43
C PHE A 143 7.54 -11.70 -11.08
N ASP A 144 6.82 -12.39 -10.18
CA ASP A 144 7.33 -12.73 -8.85
C ASP A 144 8.55 -13.66 -8.97
N ALA A 145 8.48 -14.68 -9.83
CA ALA A 145 9.61 -15.58 -10.09
C ALA A 145 10.83 -14.84 -10.69
N LEU A 146 10.60 -13.86 -11.58
CA LEU A 146 11.67 -13.01 -12.12
C LEU A 146 12.34 -12.16 -11.04
N ALA A 147 11.54 -11.57 -10.14
CA ALA A 147 12.06 -10.78 -9.03
C ALA A 147 12.83 -11.67 -8.02
N GLU A 148 12.34 -12.87 -7.72
CA GLU A 148 13.03 -13.87 -6.90
C GLU A 148 14.34 -14.34 -7.53
N SER A 149 14.39 -14.48 -8.86
CA SER A 149 15.61 -14.84 -9.58
C SER A 149 16.60 -13.68 -9.78
N GLY A 150 16.28 -12.48 -9.28
CA GLY A 150 17.15 -11.30 -9.40
C GLY A 150 17.12 -10.60 -10.75
N HIS A 151 16.07 -10.77 -11.56
CA HIS A 151 15.93 -10.05 -12.83
C HIS A 151 15.89 -8.53 -12.58
N PRO A 152 16.81 -7.72 -13.15
CA PRO A 152 17.02 -6.34 -12.72
C PRO A 152 15.76 -5.47 -12.77
N GLN A 153 15.00 -5.53 -13.87
CA GLN A 153 13.78 -4.71 -14.03
C GLN A 153 12.64 -5.17 -13.12
N ALA A 154 12.56 -6.47 -12.81
CA ALA A 154 11.52 -7.00 -11.92
C ALA A 154 11.81 -6.62 -10.47
N VAL A 155 13.08 -6.68 -10.05
CA VAL A 155 13.52 -6.19 -8.74
C VAL A 155 13.27 -4.69 -8.61
N ILE A 156 13.68 -3.88 -9.60
CA ILE A 156 13.43 -2.44 -9.60
C ILE A 156 11.93 -2.13 -9.48
N ALA A 157 11.08 -2.80 -10.28
CA ALA A 157 9.64 -2.59 -10.23
C ALA A 157 9.03 -3.00 -8.88
N ARG A 158 9.44 -4.15 -8.32
CA ARG A 158 8.99 -4.63 -7.01
C ARG A 158 9.36 -3.65 -5.90
N ASP A 159 10.61 -3.21 -5.89
CA ASP A 159 11.12 -2.32 -4.85
C ASP A 159 10.51 -0.92 -4.99
N ALA A 160 10.28 -0.43 -6.21
CA ALA A 160 9.57 0.82 -6.46
C ALA A 160 8.10 0.75 -6.02
N GLN A 161 7.41 -0.36 -6.30
CA GLN A 161 6.04 -0.59 -5.83
C GLN A 161 5.98 -0.65 -4.30
N ALA A 162 6.90 -1.37 -3.65
CA ALA A 162 6.97 -1.44 -2.20
C ALA A 162 7.17 -0.06 -1.56
N GLN A 163 8.04 0.78 -2.14
CA GLN A 163 8.24 2.16 -1.68
C GLN A 163 7.01 3.04 -1.90
N PHE A 164 6.30 2.87 -3.01
CA PHE A 164 5.04 3.54 -3.29
C PHE A 164 3.98 3.17 -2.26
N ASP A 165 3.78 1.87 -2.02
CA ASP A 165 2.79 1.32 -1.08
C ASP A 165 3.08 1.77 0.35
N GLU A 166 4.35 1.76 0.77
CA GLU A 166 4.78 2.24 2.09
C GLU A 166 4.43 3.73 2.29
N GLN A 167 4.68 4.57 1.29
CA GLN A 167 4.36 6.00 1.37
C GLN A 167 2.85 6.25 1.32
N ALA A 168 2.12 5.54 0.48
CA ALA A 168 0.67 5.62 0.37
C ALA A 168 -0.01 5.22 1.69
N ALA A 169 0.38 4.08 2.26
CA ALA A 169 -0.14 3.59 3.54
C ALA A 169 0.08 4.60 4.68
N ARG A 170 1.26 5.22 4.77
CA ARG A 170 1.54 6.24 5.78
C ARG A 170 0.70 7.50 5.62
N ARG A 171 0.47 7.94 4.38
CA ARG A 171 -0.43 9.06 4.10
C ARG A 171 -1.85 8.74 4.53
N GLU A 172 -2.32 7.53 4.24
CA GLU A 172 -3.64 7.06 4.64
C GLU A 172 -3.79 7.00 6.17
N VAL A 173 -2.78 6.51 6.90
CA VAL A 173 -2.77 6.53 8.38
C VAL A 173 -2.92 7.94 8.95
N ILE A 174 -2.23 8.93 8.37
CA ILE A 174 -2.36 10.34 8.81
C ILE A 174 -3.77 10.86 8.51
N ALA A 175 -4.28 10.59 7.30
CA ALA A 175 -5.62 11.03 6.91
C ALA A 175 -6.69 10.42 7.82
N ASP A 176 -6.67 9.10 8.02
CA ASP A 176 -7.59 8.38 8.91
C ASP A 176 -7.51 8.89 10.35
N THR A 177 -6.30 9.16 10.84
CA THR A 177 -6.08 9.69 12.20
C THR A 177 -6.66 11.10 12.38
N ILE A 178 -6.52 11.97 11.37
CA ILE A 178 -7.03 13.35 11.42
C ILE A 178 -8.56 13.37 11.36
N GLU A 179 -9.13 12.52 10.52
CA GLU A 179 -10.57 12.44 10.27
C GLU A 179 -11.30 11.62 11.33
N GLY A 180 -10.57 10.85 12.15
CA GLY A 180 -11.16 9.99 13.16
C GLY A 180 -12.00 8.87 12.51
N ARG A 181 -11.53 8.36 11.36
CA ARG A 181 -12.13 7.20 10.70
C ARG A 181 -11.72 5.95 11.48
N GLU A 182 -12.71 5.16 11.86
CA GLU A 182 -12.51 3.88 12.55
C GLU A 182 -12.18 2.73 11.57
N THR A 183 -12.20 3.01 10.26
CA THR A 183 -12.23 2.00 9.19
C THR A 183 -10.94 1.21 9.02
N GLY A 184 -9.85 1.52 9.72
CA GLY A 184 -8.63 0.70 9.75
C GLY A 184 -7.94 0.50 8.40
N GLY A 185 -8.35 1.21 7.34
CA GLY A 185 -7.83 1.09 5.98
C GLY A 185 -6.33 1.41 5.93
N GLY A 186 -5.95 2.57 6.44
CA GLY A 186 -4.53 2.96 6.52
C GLY A 186 -3.71 2.05 7.43
N LEU A 187 -4.27 1.55 8.54
CA LEU A 187 -3.55 0.62 9.42
C LEU A 187 -3.36 -0.76 8.77
N THR A 188 -4.34 -1.23 8.01
CA THR A 188 -4.25 -2.48 7.25
C THR A 188 -3.23 -2.35 6.13
N ALA A 189 -3.27 -1.25 5.38
CA ALA A 189 -2.28 -0.93 4.36
C ALA A 189 -0.87 -0.83 4.95
N LEU A 190 -0.72 -0.20 6.12
CA LEU A 190 0.56 -0.08 6.81
C LEU A 190 1.07 -1.43 7.30
N PHE A 191 0.21 -2.30 7.84
CA PHE A 191 0.59 -3.64 8.24
C PHE A 191 1.14 -4.46 7.06
N SER A 192 0.56 -4.32 5.87
CA SER A 192 1.05 -5.01 4.67
C SER A 192 2.33 -4.41 4.10
N ALA A 193 2.45 -3.08 4.06
CA ALA A 193 3.56 -2.40 3.40
C ALA A 193 4.78 -2.13 4.32
N ASP A 194 4.55 -1.95 5.63
CA ASP A 194 5.59 -1.65 6.63
C ASP A 194 5.20 -2.23 8.01
N PRO A 195 5.33 -3.56 8.20
CA PRO A 195 4.99 -4.22 9.46
C PRO A 195 5.72 -3.62 10.67
N GLU A 196 6.99 -3.26 10.53
CA GLU A 196 7.78 -2.62 11.61
C GLU A 196 7.20 -1.26 12.01
N GLY A 197 6.81 -0.45 11.02
CA GLY A 197 6.15 0.84 11.28
C GLY A 197 4.78 0.68 11.91
N PHE A 198 4.03 -0.34 11.49
CA PHE A 198 2.76 -0.71 12.14
C PHE A 198 2.98 -1.09 13.61
N GLU A 199 3.92 -1.99 13.90
CA GLU A 199 4.24 -2.41 15.27
C GLU A 199 4.68 -1.23 16.14
N ALA A 200 5.56 -0.36 15.62
CA ALA A 200 5.99 0.84 16.32
C ALA A 200 4.83 1.80 16.60
N LEU A 201 3.92 1.97 15.64
CA LEU A 201 2.73 2.81 15.81
C LEU A 201 1.78 2.22 16.85
N MET A 202 1.61 0.90 16.87
CA MET A 202 0.77 0.20 17.85
C MET A 202 1.41 0.20 19.25
N ALA A 203 2.73 0.08 19.36
CA ALA A 203 3.45 0.14 20.64
C ALA A 203 3.45 1.55 21.25
N ALA A 204 3.53 2.59 20.42
CA ALA A 204 3.32 3.97 20.86
C ALA A 204 1.87 4.25 21.29
N ASN A 205 0.94 3.34 20.95
CA ASN A 205 -0.47 3.42 21.29
C ASN A 205 -0.76 2.74 22.63
N THR A 206 -0.21 3.28 23.72
CA THR A 206 -0.36 2.70 25.08
C THR A 206 -1.71 2.95 25.75
N GLU A 207 -2.67 3.60 25.08
CA GLU A 207 -4.08 3.59 25.51
C GLU A 207 -5.00 3.36 24.29
N PRO A 208 -5.47 2.13 24.05
CA PRO A 208 -6.45 1.83 23.01
C PRO A 208 -7.85 2.38 23.34
N VAL A 209 -8.03 3.03 24.50
CA VAL A 209 -9.21 3.85 24.77
C VAL A 209 -8.96 5.24 24.19
N VAL A 210 -8.98 5.33 22.87
CA VAL A 210 -9.52 6.53 22.23
C VAL A 210 -10.89 6.69 22.88
N ASN A 211 -10.99 7.57 23.89
CA ASN A 211 -12.25 7.88 24.54
C ASN A 211 -13.24 8.19 23.40
N ALA A 212 -14.23 7.32 23.16
CA ALA A 212 -15.24 7.56 22.13
C ALA A 212 -15.81 8.99 22.29
N ASP A 213 -15.91 9.44 23.55
CA ASP A 213 -16.22 10.80 23.99
C ASP A 213 -15.35 11.89 23.34
N THR A 214 -14.04 11.65 23.14
CA THR A 214 -13.13 12.62 22.49
C THR A 214 -13.41 12.70 20.99
N VAL A 215 -13.61 11.57 20.31
CA VAL A 215 -13.95 11.57 18.87
C VAL A 215 -15.31 12.24 18.64
N GLU A 216 -16.31 11.89 19.45
CA GLU A 216 -17.63 12.53 19.37
C GLU A 216 -17.56 14.02 19.70
N ALA A 217 -16.78 14.42 20.71
CA ALA A 217 -16.60 15.82 21.05
C ALA A 217 -15.89 16.61 19.93
N VAL A 218 -14.90 16.02 19.26
CA VAL A 218 -14.27 16.62 18.07
C VAL A 218 -15.28 16.76 16.95
N ARG A 219 -16.06 15.73 16.62
CA ARG A 219 -17.13 15.80 15.60
C ARG A 219 -18.18 16.87 15.93
N LYS A 220 -18.52 17.05 17.22
CA LYS A 220 -19.44 18.10 17.67
C LYS A 220 -18.82 19.49 17.49
N LEU A 221 -17.53 19.66 17.79
CA LEU A 221 -16.80 20.90 17.53
C LEU A 221 -16.78 21.19 16.03
N ASP A 222 -16.38 20.24 15.20
CA ASP A 222 -16.31 20.39 13.73
C ASP A 222 -17.67 20.81 13.13
N ARG A 223 -18.77 20.16 13.53
CA ARG A 223 -20.13 20.57 13.14
C ARG A 223 -20.48 22.00 13.57
N THR A 224 -20.04 22.44 14.75
CA THR A 224 -20.30 23.79 15.26
C THR A 224 -19.58 24.86 14.43
N PHE A 225 -18.44 24.51 13.82
CA PHE A 225 -17.62 25.41 13.01
C PHE A 225 -17.76 25.16 11.49
N GLY A 226 -18.68 24.29 11.06
CA GLY A 226 -18.93 24.02 9.64
C GLY A 226 -17.80 23.28 8.94
N ILE A 227 -17.00 22.51 9.67
CA ILE A 227 -15.98 21.62 9.09
C ILE A 227 -16.65 20.30 8.76
N ASP A 228 -16.85 20.05 7.47
CA ASP A 228 -17.40 18.79 6.99
C ASP A 228 -16.31 17.71 7.08
N THR A 229 -16.48 16.78 8.02
CA THR A 229 -15.67 15.57 8.14
C THR A 229 -16.57 14.44 7.69
N GLY A 230 -16.45 14.05 6.42
CA GLY A 230 -17.37 13.12 5.76
C GLY A 230 -17.69 11.91 6.63
N ALA A 231 -18.98 11.70 6.88
CA ALA A 231 -19.52 10.52 7.53
C ALA A 231 -19.63 9.35 6.54
#